data_AF-A0A914PYB0-F1
#
_entry.id   AF-A0A914PYB0-F1
#
_cell.length_a   1.000
_cell.length_b   1.000
_cell.length_c   1.000
_cell.angle_alpha   90.00
_cell.angle_beta   90.00
_cell.angle_gamma   90.00
#
_symmetry.space_group_name_H-M   'P 1'
#
loop_
_entity.id
_entity.type
_entity.pdbx_description
1 polymer ?
#
loop_
_entity_poly.entity_id
_entity_poly.type
_entity_poly.pdbx_seq_one_letter_code
_entity_poly.pdbx_strand_id
1 'polypeptide(L)'
;MDSKRGKLTLDFSKIAVEPQINVVPTNAGILTFPEGQTYEFNARNLIDKGIIGSGSYGGVVNKMEHDASGKIMAVKRVRARDVEKKERDML
;
A
#
# COMPACT_ATOMS: atom_id res chain seq x y z
N MET A 1 -33.11 -19.60 -11.81
CA MET A 1 -32.27 -18.65 -12.55
C MET A 1 -30.85 -18.79 -12.03
N ASP A 2 -30.04 -19.65 -12.65
CA ASP A 2 -28.69 -19.97 -12.19
C ASP A 2 -27.69 -18.92 -12.69
N SER A 3 -27.17 -18.12 -11.76
CA SER A 3 -26.11 -17.16 -12.05
C SER A 3 -24.77 -17.91 -12.10
N LYS A 4 -24.29 -18.21 -13.32
CA LYS A 4 -22.98 -18.83 -13.55
C LYS A 4 -21.87 -17.89 -13.06
N ARG A 5 -21.38 -18.11 -11.82
CA ARG A 5 -20.16 -17.47 -11.32
C ARG A 5 -18.97 -18.04 -12.10
N GLY A 6 -18.45 -17.28 -13.06
CA GLY A 6 -17.22 -17.61 -13.76
C GLY A 6 -16.05 -17.68 -12.78
N LYS A 7 -15.32 -18.80 -12.76
CA LYS A 7 -14.12 -18.95 -11.94
C LYS A 7 -12.99 -18.14 -12.57
N LEU A 8 -12.66 -17.01 -11.96
CA LEU A 8 -11.49 -16.22 -12.37
C LEU A 8 -10.24 -17.04 -12.05
N THR A 9 -9.48 -17.41 -13.07
CA THR A 9 -8.20 -18.12 -12.92
C THR A 9 -7.10 -17.12 -13.26
N LEU A 10 -6.30 -16.77 -12.25
CA LEU A 10 -5.15 -15.88 -12.41
C LEU A 10 -3.91 -16.75 -12.67
N ASP A 11 -3.28 -16.55 -13.83
CA ASP A 11 -2.04 -17.23 -14.21
C ASP A 11 -0.84 -16.36 -13.84
N PHE A 12 -0.15 -16.74 -12.76
CA PHE A 12 1.03 -16.03 -12.27
C PHE A 12 2.34 -16.55 -12.89
N SER A 13 2.30 -17.60 -13.72
CA SER A 13 3.50 -18.19 -14.33
C SER A 13 4.17 -17.28 -15.35
N LYS A 14 3.43 -16.28 -15.85
CA LYS A 14 3.94 -15.27 -16.79
C LYS A 14 4.59 -14.07 -16.12
N ILE A 15 4.54 -13.98 -14.80
CA ILE A 15 5.11 -12.86 -14.05
C ILE A 15 6.48 -13.30 -13.51
N ALA A 16 7.51 -13.19 -14.35
CA ALA A 16 8.88 -13.20 -13.87
C ALA A 16 9.15 -11.85 -13.17
N VAL A 17 8.95 -11.79 -11.86
CA VAL A 17 9.36 -10.64 -11.04
C VAL A 17 10.78 -10.92 -10.58
N GLU A 18 11.77 -10.33 -11.23
CA GLU A 18 13.08 -10.17 -10.62
C GLU A 18 12.94 -9.17 -9.45
N PRO A 19 13.43 -9.47 -8.23
CA PRO A 19 13.38 -8.53 -7.12
C PRO A 19 14.29 -7.33 -7.43
N GLN A 20 13.71 -6.24 -7.92
CA GLN A 20 14.43 -4.98 -8.16
C GLN A 20 14.57 -4.15 -6.88
N ILE A 21 15.00 -4.74 -5.76
CA ILE A 21 15.15 -4.00 -4.50
C ILE A 21 16.63 -3.85 -4.16
N ASN A 22 17.41 -3.20 -5.02
CA ASN A 22 18.78 -2.79 -4.69
C ASN A 22 18.89 -1.31 -4.29
N VAL A 23 17.80 -0.54 -4.42
CA VAL A 23 17.69 0.83 -3.91
C VAL A 23 16.24 1.03 -3.48
N VAL A 24 15.98 1.26 -2.19
CA VAL A 24 14.68 1.80 -1.79
C VAL A 24 14.68 3.26 -2.27
N PRO A 25 13.89 3.62 -3.30
CA PRO A 25 13.89 5.00 -3.74
C PRO A 25 13.37 5.87 -2.61
N THR A 26 14.15 6.87 -2.21
CA THR A 26 13.69 7.99 -1.35
C THR A 26 12.66 8.88 -2.05
N ASN A 27 12.14 8.44 -3.19
CA ASN A 27 11.31 9.21 -4.08
C ASN A 27 9.87 9.18 -3.55
N ALA A 28 9.19 10.31 -3.63
CA ALA A 28 7.77 10.39 -3.32
C ALA A 28 7.00 9.37 -4.19
N GLY A 29 6.09 8.61 -3.56
CA GLY A 29 5.08 7.86 -4.27
C GLY A 29 4.05 8.80 -4.90
N ILE A 30 3.04 8.23 -5.56
CA ILE A 30 1.94 9.01 -6.15
C ILE A 30 0.62 8.55 -5.55
N LEU A 31 -0.15 9.48 -5.01
CA LEU A 31 -1.50 9.26 -4.53
C LEU A 31 -2.50 9.91 -5.49
N THR A 32 -3.32 9.11 -6.16
CA THR A 32 -4.37 9.58 -7.08
C THR A 32 -5.74 9.25 -6.51
N PHE A 33 -6.63 10.24 -6.48
CA PHE A 33 -8.03 10.03 -6.11
C PHE A 33 -8.91 9.83 -7.34
N PRO A 34 -10.09 9.19 -7.20
CA PRO A 34 -11.02 8.97 -8.31
C PRO A 34 -11.47 10.25 -9.01
N GLU A 35 -11.42 11.40 -8.32
CA GLU A 35 -11.75 12.70 -8.90
C GLU A 35 -10.64 13.28 -9.78
N GLY A 36 -9.56 12.54 -10.03
CA GLY A 36 -8.44 12.90 -10.90
C GLY A 36 -7.33 13.70 -10.23
N GLN A 37 -7.50 14.10 -8.96
CA GLN A 37 -6.46 14.80 -8.20
C GLN A 37 -5.30 13.85 -7.91
N THR A 38 -4.08 14.32 -8.14
CA THR A 38 -2.85 13.55 -7.96
C THR A 38 -1.86 14.33 -7.10
N TYR A 39 -1.23 13.64 -6.16
CA TYR A 39 -0.28 14.20 -5.20
C TYR A 39 1.01 13.40 -5.22
N GLU A 40 2.14 14.10 -5.14
CA GLU A 40 3.35 13.47 -4.61
C GLU A 40 3.10 13.08 -3.16
N PHE A 41 3.43 11.83 -2.83
CA PHE A 41 3.00 11.20 -1.60
C PHE A 41 4.18 10.60 -0.84
N ASN A 42 4.26 10.90 0.44
CA ASN A 42 5.09 10.16 1.39
C ASN A 42 4.28 9.82 2.65
N ALA A 43 4.76 8.87 3.44
CA ALA A 43 4.05 8.43 4.64
C ALA A 43 3.88 9.54 5.70
N ARG A 44 4.68 10.62 5.65
CA ARG A 44 4.57 11.78 6.55
C ARG A 44 3.37 12.67 6.22
N ASN A 45 2.81 12.57 5.02
CA ASN A 45 1.57 13.25 4.62
C ASN A 45 0.32 12.64 5.27
N LEU A 46 0.47 11.58 6.08
CA LEU A 46 -0.64 10.89 6.71
C LEU A 46 -0.67 11.16 8.22
N ILE A 47 -1.83 11.64 8.68
CA ILE A 47 -2.14 11.82 10.10
C ILE A 47 -2.86 10.56 10.59
N ASP A 48 -2.25 9.82 11.50
CA ASP A 48 -2.83 8.61 12.08
C ASP A 48 -4.04 8.96 12.96
N LYS A 49 -5.18 8.30 12.72
CA LYS A 49 -6.42 8.43 13.50
C LYS A 49 -6.76 7.15 14.26
N GLY A 50 -5.85 6.18 14.30
CA GLY A 50 -5.98 4.95 15.05
C GLY A 50 -6.19 3.70 14.19
N ILE A 51 -6.11 2.56 14.86
CA ILE A 51 -6.22 1.23 14.26
C ILE A 51 -7.69 0.91 13.97
N ILE A 52 -7.97 0.40 12.77
CA ILE A 52 -9.31 -0.07 12.37
C ILE A 52 -9.37 -1.58 12.12
N GLY A 53 -8.23 -2.28 12.07
CA GLY A 53 -8.21 -3.73 11.98
C GLY A 53 -6.82 -4.32 11.88
N SER A 54 -6.72 -5.64 12.05
CA SER A 54 -5.49 -6.41 11.88
C SER A 54 -5.77 -7.70 11.12
N GLY A 55 -4.98 -8.01 10.10
CA GLY A 55 -5.08 -9.25 9.33
C GLY A 55 -3.97 -10.25 9.63
N SER A 56 -4.24 -11.54 9.41
CA SER A 56 -3.30 -12.66 9.61
C SER A 56 -2.05 -12.61 8.73
N TYR A 57 -2.13 -11.98 7.55
CA TYR A 57 -1.04 -11.92 6.57
C TYR A 57 -0.26 -10.60 6.55
N GLY A 58 -0.14 -9.96 7.71
CA GLY A 58 0.75 -8.82 7.88
C GLY A 58 0.09 -7.51 7.47
N GLY A 59 -0.27 -6.75 8.49
CA GLY A 59 -0.61 -5.34 8.39
C GLY A 59 -1.73 -4.98 9.33
N VAL A 60 -1.40 -4.18 10.34
CA VAL A 60 -2.39 -3.31 10.98
C VAL A 60 -2.89 -2.36 9.91
N VAL A 61 -4.21 -2.20 9.85
CA VAL A 61 -4.86 -1.19 9.03
C VAL A 61 -5.20 -0.03 9.95
N ASN A 62 -4.72 1.15 9.60
CA ASN A 62 -5.03 2.38 10.32
C ASN A 62 -6.00 3.23 9.50
N LYS A 63 -6.88 3.94 10.20
CA LYS A 63 -7.56 5.11 9.65
C LYS A 63 -6.57 6.25 9.65
N MET A 64 -6.36 6.88 8.50
CA MET A 64 -5.48 8.04 8.39
C MET A 64 -6.13 9.15 7.58
N GLU A 65 -5.72 10.38 7.84
CA GLU A 65 -6.11 11.57 7.07
C GLU A 65 -4.92 12.03 6.25
N HIS A 66 -5.10 12.23 4.94
CA HIS A 66 -4.08 12.86 4.11
C HIS A 66 -4.13 14.37 4.28
N ASP A 67 -3.02 14.96 4.72
CA ASP A 67 -2.94 16.37 5.12
C ASP A 67 -3.36 17.36 4.02
N ALA A 68 -2.88 17.17 2.80
CA ALA A 68 -3.09 18.09 1.70
C ALA A 68 -4.50 18.01 1.09
N SER A 69 -5.17 16.86 1.19
CA SER A 69 -6.53 16.68 0.63
C SER A 69 -7.63 16.61 1.69
N GLY A 70 -7.29 16.48 2.98
CA GLY A 70 -8.24 16.26 4.08
C GLY A 70 -9.03 14.94 3.99
N LYS A 71 -8.69 14.05 3.05
CA LYS A 71 -9.43 12.81 2.82
C LYS A 71 -9.03 11.74 3.83
N ILE A 72 -10.02 11.09 4.42
CA ILE A 72 -9.85 9.93 5.30
C ILE A 72 -9.71 8.66 4.46
N MET A 73 -8.74 7.81 4.81
CA MET A 73 -8.46 6.56 4.12
C MET A 73 -8.03 5.44 5.07
N ALA A 74 -8.19 4.21 4.60
CA ALA A 74 -7.65 3.02 5.25
C ALA A 74 -6.26 2.72 4.70
N VAL A 75 -5.25 2.67 5.58
CA VAL A 75 -3.85 2.45 5.19
C VAL A 75 -3.36 1.14 5.78
N LYS A 76 -3.04 0.18 4.92
CA LYS A 76 -2.45 -1.10 5.31
C LYS A 76 -0.94 -1.04 5.21
N ARG A 77 -0.24 -1.24 6.32
CA ARG A 77 1.22 -1.25 6.36
C ARG A 77 1.76 -2.65 6.06
N VAL A 78 2.44 -2.83 4.93
CA VAL A 78 3.04 -4.12 4.53
C VAL A 78 4.56 -4.04 4.68
N ARG A 79 5.15 -5.01 5.38
CA ARG A 79 6.60 -5.08 5.60
C ARG A 79 7.28 -5.70 4.37
N ALA A 80 8.25 -5.01 3.78
CA ALA A 80 9.16 -5.61 2.81
C ALA A 80 10.00 -6.69 3.49
N ARG A 81 10.01 -7.91 2.93
CA ARG A 81 10.71 -9.06 3.54
C ARG A 81 12.23 -9.02 3.29
N ASP A 82 12.66 -8.34 2.23
CA ASP A 82 14.03 -8.42 1.71
C ASP A 82 14.89 -7.17 1.99
N VAL A 83 14.40 -6.22 2.79
CA VAL A 83 15.16 -5.02 3.21
C VAL A 83 15.77 -5.24 4.59
N GLU A 84 17.06 -4.96 4.77
CA GLU A 84 17.74 -5.11 6.07
C GLU A 84 17.05 -4.30 7.18
N LYS A 85 17.04 -4.82 8.41
CA LYS A 85 16.34 -4.22 9.56
C LYS A 85 16.70 -2.74 9.79
N LYS A 86 17.95 -2.36 9.52
CA LYS A 86 18.48 -1.02 9.79
C LYS A 86 17.98 0.03 8.78
N GLU A 87 17.86 -0.31 7.50
CA GLU A 87 17.23 0.56 6.49
C GLU A 87 15.71 0.67 6.70
N ARG A 88 15.09 -0.42 7.18
CA ARG A 88 13.66 -0.49 7.43
C ARG A 88 13.15 0.47 8.51
N ASP A 89 13.95 0.71 9.55
CA ASP A 89 13.58 1.61 10.66
C ASP A 89 13.82 3.10 10.32
N MET A 90 14.47 3.40 9.19
CA MET A 90 14.73 4.76 8.69
C MET A 90 13.67 5.25 7.68
N LEU A 91 12.77 4.36 7.23
CA LEU A 91 11.65 4.63 6.33
C LEU A 91 10.37 4.95 7.11
#